data_AF-A0A329MI45-F1
#
_entry.id   AF-A0A329MI45-F1
#
_cell.length_a   1.000
_cell.length_b   1.000
_cell.length_c   1.000
_cell.angle_alpha   90.00
_cell.angle_beta   90.00
_cell.angle_gamma   90.00
#
_symmetry.space_group_name_H-M   'P 1'
#
loop_
_entity.id
_entity.type
_entity.pdbx_description
1 polymer ?
#
loop_
_entity_poly.entity_id
_entity_poly.type
_entity_poly.pdbx_seq_one_letter_code
_entity_poly.pdbx_strand_id
1 'polypeptide(L)'
;MEKSLLKQLNLWHQNKEYDKIIAAILEIPEQDRDYDAVSHLARAMNNLDRYEEAVQQLLTIEKQGENDPLWHFRLGYSYYYLSEYEGAVREFEMASTLDPADQSALEFLDWSRSGAEKQKKRARKKAKPLQTASGQSKNNGTGKAPFEDFDFTGFWDDCDYALKEYVAEPPTDELVASIEEELGYKLPASYIAMMKLHNGGMPVNTCFPTEDETSWSEDHIAITGIMGIGREKLYALCGELGSKFMIEEWGYPDIGVVICDCPSAGHDVVMLDYRACGRDGEPEVIHVDQEGDYKITFLAENFEAFIRGLVNEDVYDTSEEDKQEALRKVAGGAFSPLLSELCAHVTEVENIEGIIRAVCTRIVEEKGFFALHADELSTLMYDLQFWLYTKSYPSTDRETYLEAYKSMIAFGGAFGTGGYAPGFITDWLDDRIGQGMITEKDGVLSFTDRALEALLEKLNGFASAGNALEASGLINIAEKIKPFQLVEHDSGNISMILDVGTYKHEVFQTRVDEGFEGNGYDWGSVAAVFLEEKMPHLADIVRFDPEGSMFCAYSGNREAMQNFAIGFKDACEDDAVFRDLFSRAELD
;
A
#
# COMPACT_ATOMS: atom_id res chain seq x y z
N MET A 1 19.61 36.35 27.02
CA MET A 1 19.97 35.35 28.03
C MET A 1 21.39 35.61 28.50
N GLU A 2 21.69 35.43 29.80
CA GLU A 2 23.07 35.52 30.28
C GLU A 2 23.95 34.41 29.67
N LYS A 3 25.18 34.75 29.27
CA LYS A 3 26.13 33.78 28.67
C LYS A 3 26.47 32.60 29.60
N SER A 4 26.36 32.80 30.91
CA SER A 4 26.51 31.77 31.95
C SER A 4 25.39 30.73 31.86
N LEU A 5 24.14 31.19 31.76
CA LEU A 5 22.96 30.34 31.65
C LEU A 5 22.99 29.53 30.35
N LEU A 6 23.27 30.16 29.21
CA LEU A 6 23.35 29.47 27.91
C LEU A 6 24.37 28.30 27.92
N LYS A 7 25.54 28.49 28.55
CA LYS A 7 26.52 27.41 28.71
C LYS A 7 25.99 26.28 29.58
N GLN A 8 25.26 26.60 30.65
CA GLN A 8 24.66 25.61 31.54
C GLN A 8 23.57 24.80 30.83
N LEU A 9 22.70 25.45 30.04
CA LEU A 9 21.67 24.76 29.27
C LEU A 9 22.27 23.77 28.27
N ASN A 10 23.36 24.14 27.60
CA ASN A 10 24.05 23.24 26.67
C ASN A 10 24.72 22.06 27.39
N LEU A 11 25.28 22.28 28.58
CA LEU A 11 25.83 21.18 29.39
C LEU A 11 24.75 20.18 29.82
N TRP A 12 23.60 20.69 30.29
CA TRP A 12 22.46 19.82 30.63
C TRP A 12 21.94 19.06 29.41
N HIS A 13 21.90 19.70 28.24
CA HIS A 13 21.49 19.02 27.02
C HIS A 13 22.44 17.87 26.65
N GLN A 14 23.76 18.09 26.73
CA GLN A 14 24.76 17.04 26.51
C GLN A 14 24.63 15.87 27.49
N ASN A 15 24.23 16.16 28.73
CA ASN A 15 23.98 15.15 29.77
C ASN A 15 22.58 14.54 29.71
N LYS A 16 21.74 14.91 28.74
CA LYS A 16 20.33 14.51 28.62
C LYS A 16 19.46 14.91 29.82
N GLU A 17 19.84 15.98 30.52
CA GLU A 17 19.14 16.52 31.69
C GLU A 17 18.06 17.53 31.26
N TYR A 18 17.13 17.12 30.40
CA TYR A 18 16.18 18.00 29.73
C TYR A 18 15.20 18.69 30.70
N ASP A 19 14.76 18.00 31.77
CA ASP A 19 13.90 18.60 32.80
C ASP A 19 14.54 19.81 33.48
N LYS A 20 15.87 19.80 33.67
CA LYS A 20 16.60 20.93 34.26
C LYS A 20 16.61 22.15 33.35
N ILE A 21 16.70 21.92 32.03
CA ILE A 21 16.60 22.99 31.02
C ILE A 21 15.22 23.63 31.09
N ILE A 22 14.17 22.80 31.08
CA ILE A 22 12.78 23.28 31.16
C ILE A 22 12.56 24.07 32.44
N ALA A 23 12.91 23.51 33.60
CA ALA A 23 12.73 24.16 34.89
C ALA A 23 13.44 25.53 34.96
N ALA A 24 14.71 25.59 34.54
CA ALA A 24 15.49 26.83 34.59
C ALA A 24 14.96 27.92 33.66
N ILE A 25 14.45 27.56 32.48
CA ILE A 25 13.89 28.54 31.54
C ILE A 25 12.49 29.00 32.00
N LEU A 26 11.69 28.12 32.59
CA LEU A 26 10.37 28.47 33.11
C LEU A 26 10.41 29.42 34.31
N GLU A 27 11.54 29.53 35.04
CA GLU A 27 11.77 30.57 36.04
C GLU A 27 11.85 31.99 35.44
N ILE A 28 12.18 32.10 34.15
CA ILE A 28 12.16 33.37 33.42
C ILE A 28 10.70 33.66 33.04
N PRO A 29 10.16 34.84 33.40
CA PRO A 29 8.81 35.23 32.97
C PRO A 29 8.67 35.18 31.46
N GLU A 30 7.51 34.75 30.95
CA GLU A 30 7.29 34.50 29.52
C GLU A 30 7.64 35.72 28.65
N GLN A 31 7.26 36.94 29.08
CA GLN A 31 7.57 38.18 28.37
C GLN A 31 9.06 38.54 28.33
N ASP A 32 9.87 37.94 29.21
CA ASP A 32 11.31 38.20 29.35
C ASP A 32 12.15 37.10 28.69
N ARG A 33 11.53 36.03 28.18
CA ARG A 33 12.21 34.96 27.44
C ARG A 33 12.58 35.47 26.06
N ASP A 34 13.86 35.39 25.74
CA ASP A 34 14.34 35.71 24.41
C ASP A 34 14.36 34.47 23.52
N TYR A 35 14.71 34.69 22.25
CA TYR A 35 14.76 33.65 21.22
C TYR A 35 15.55 32.41 21.65
N ASP A 36 16.75 32.60 22.21
CA ASP A 36 17.61 31.50 22.65
C ASP A 36 16.95 30.68 23.77
N ALA A 37 16.27 31.34 24.71
CA ALA A 37 15.57 30.68 25.81
C ALA A 37 14.42 29.81 25.27
N VAL A 38 13.56 30.38 24.43
CA VAL A 38 12.42 29.66 23.85
C VAL A 38 12.90 28.50 22.97
N SER A 39 13.95 28.70 22.17
CA SER A 39 14.54 27.67 21.33
C SER A 39 15.11 26.48 22.14
N HIS A 40 15.81 26.76 23.24
CA HIS A 40 16.32 25.69 24.13
C HIS A 40 15.20 24.98 24.89
N LEU A 41 14.15 25.70 25.27
CA LEU A 41 12.96 25.15 25.93
C LEU A 41 12.25 24.16 25.02
N ALA A 42 11.95 24.58 23.79
CA ALA A 42 11.32 23.72 22.79
C ALA A 42 12.17 22.50 22.44
N ARG A 43 13.50 22.67 22.29
CA ARG A 43 14.42 21.53 22.09
C ARG A 43 14.32 20.52 23.24
N ALA A 44 14.29 20.97 24.48
CA ALA A 44 14.19 20.09 25.64
C ALA A 44 12.82 19.40 25.71
N MET A 45 11.73 20.10 25.38
CA MET A 45 10.38 19.53 25.29
C MET A 45 10.29 18.43 24.23
N ASN A 46 10.84 18.65 23.03
CA ASN A 46 10.89 17.63 21.98
C ASN A 46 11.64 16.37 22.44
N ASN A 47 12.73 16.52 23.21
CA ASN A 47 13.49 15.37 23.72
C ASN A 47 12.79 14.63 24.87
N LEU A 48 11.67 15.16 25.38
CA LEU A 48 10.82 14.54 26.40
C LEU A 48 9.43 14.18 25.84
N ASP A 49 9.30 14.16 24.51
CA ASP A 49 8.06 13.84 23.80
C ASP A 49 6.87 14.77 24.11
N ARG A 50 7.17 16.00 24.56
CA ARG A 50 6.19 17.05 24.86
C ARG A 50 5.97 17.94 23.63
N TYR A 51 5.54 17.33 22.53
CA TYR A 51 5.56 17.96 21.21
C TYR A 51 4.59 19.14 21.07
N GLU A 52 3.38 19.04 21.60
CA GLU A 52 2.39 20.14 21.56
C GLU A 52 2.89 21.37 22.31
N GLU A 53 3.53 21.17 23.46
CA GLU A 53 4.12 22.26 24.24
C GLU A 53 5.30 22.89 23.49
N ALA A 54 6.12 22.08 22.82
CA ALA A 54 7.21 22.58 21.98
C ALA A 54 6.69 23.45 20.82
N VAL A 55 5.63 23.00 20.11
CA VAL A 55 4.97 23.79 19.05
C VAL A 55 4.47 25.12 19.60
N GLN A 56 3.76 25.10 20.73
CA GLN A 56 3.25 26.32 21.36
C GLN A 56 4.37 27.32 21.65
N GLN A 57 5.50 26.86 22.20
CA GLN A 57 6.64 27.73 22.47
C GLN A 57 7.30 28.23 21.16
N LEU A 58 7.52 27.38 20.17
CA LEU A 58 8.19 27.75 18.91
C LEU A 58 7.40 28.79 18.11
N LEU A 59 6.07 28.71 18.10
CA LEU A 59 5.21 29.67 17.40
C LEU A 59 5.29 31.08 18.02
N THR A 60 5.66 31.23 19.30
CA THR A 60 5.84 32.56 19.92
C THR A 60 7.02 33.35 19.33
N ILE A 61 7.98 32.65 18.71
CA ILE A 61 9.21 33.21 18.15
C ILE A 61 9.33 33.01 16.63
N GLU A 62 8.23 32.66 15.94
CA GLU A 62 8.19 32.36 14.50
C GLU A 62 8.89 33.43 13.65
N LYS A 63 8.55 34.70 13.87
CA LYS A 63 9.14 35.82 13.12
C LYS A 63 10.66 35.93 13.28
N GLN A 64 11.20 35.52 14.42
CA GLN A 64 12.64 35.55 14.68
C GLN A 64 13.33 34.31 14.10
N GLY A 65 12.61 33.19 13.99
CA GLY A 65 13.11 31.90 13.52
C GLY A 65 13.08 31.70 12.00
N GLU A 66 12.44 32.57 11.22
CA GLU A 66 12.23 32.45 9.76
C GLU A 66 13.52 32.17 8.94
N ASN A 67 14.70 32.55 9.45
CA ASN A 67 15.98 32.30 8.79
C ASN A 67 16.93 31.42 9.63
N ASP A 68 16.41 30.69 10.62
CA ASP A 68 17.16 29.75 11.45
C ASP A 68 16.79 28.29 11.08
N PRO A 69 17.69 27.54 10.43
CA PRO A 69 17.42 26.15 10.06
C PRO A 69 17.08 25.27 11.28
N LEU A 70 17.64 25.56 12.45
CA LEU A 70 17.38 24.77 13.67
C LEU A 70 16.01 25.09 14.29
N TRP A 71 15.43 26.26 14.02
CA TRP A 71 14.06 26.53 14.44
C TRP A 71 13.07 25.73 13.60
N HIS A 72 13.24 25.80 12.27
CA HIS A 72 12.47 24.99 11.31
C HIS A 72 12.59 23.49 11.61
N PHE A 73 13.81 22.99 11.84
CA PHE A 73 14.01 21.58 12.20
C PHE A 73 13.23 21.19 13.47
N ARG A 74 13.27 22.02 14.52
CA ARG A 74 12.58 21.71 15.79
C ARG A 74 11.07 21.73 15.65
N LEU A 75 10.53 22.69 14.88
CA LEU A 75 9.08 22.77 14.64
C LEU A 75 8.61 21.61 13.76
N GLY A 76 9.35 21.31 12.69
CA GLY A 76 9.11 20.15 11.85
C GLY A 76 9.17 18.83 12.63
N TYR A 77 10.14 18.68 13.53
CA TYR A 77 10.25 17.51 14.41
C TYR A 77 9.01 17.35 15.29
N SER A 78 8.54 18.43 15.93
CA SER A 78 7.30 18.37 16.72
C SER A 78 6.11 17.99 15.84
N TYR A 79 5.94 18.61 14.67
CA TYR A 79 4.84 18.26 13.75
C TYR A 79 4.90 16.80 13.28
N TYR A 80 6.08 16.27 13.01
CA TYR A 80 6.24 14.88 12.58
C TYR A 80 5.72 13.89 13.63
N TYR A 81 6.11 14.06 14.90
CA TYR A 81 5.64 13.17 15.97
C TYR A 81 4.19 13.42 16.38
N LEU A 82 3.64 14.58 16.06
CA LEU A 82 2.19 14.86 16.12
C LEU A 82 1.41 14.30 14.91
N SER A 83 2.09 13.64 13.97
CA SER A 83 1.53 13.19 12.69
C SER A 83 0.93 14.32 11.84
N GLU A 84 1.32 15.58 12.08
CA GLU A 84 0.98 16.74 11.24
C GLU A 84 1.96 16.83 10.05
N TYR A 85 1.97 15.79 9.22
CA TYR A 85 3.03 15.60 8.22
C TYR A 85 3.12 16.72 7.18
N GLU A 86 2.00 17.33 6.77
CA GLU A 86 2.06 18.47 5.86
C GLU A 86 2.75 19.68 6.50
N GLY A 87 2.59 19.88 7.81
CA GLY A 87 3.34 20.87 8.58
C GLY A 87 4.82 20.52 8.63
N ALA A 88 5.13 19.27 8.99
CA ALA A 88 6.50 18.78 9.05
C ALA A 88 7.24 18.94 7.71
N VAL A 89 6.62 18.58 6.58
CA VAL A 89 7.19 18.76 5.24
C VAL A 89 7.59 20.21 4.99
N ARG A 90 6.69 21.18 5.25
CA ARG A 90 6.99 22.61 5.03
C ARG A 90 8.21 23.06 5.82
N GLU A 91 8.28 22.68 7.11
CA GLU A 91 9.37 23.10 7.98
C GLU A 91 10.69 22.42 7.61
N PHE A 92 10.70 21.12 7.31
CA PHE A 92 11.93 20.43 6.90
C PHE A 92 12.42 20.85 5.50
N GLU A 93 11.53 21.25 4.58
CA GLU A 93 11.92 21.88 3.31
C GLU A 93 12.65 23.20 3.54
N MET A 94 12.18 24.01 4.49
CA MET A 94 12.86 25.25 4.83
C MET A 94 14.20 25.01 5.54
N ALA A 95 14.23 24.06 6.49
CA ALA A 95 15.45 23.67 7.18
C ALA A 95 16.54 23.20 6.19
N SER A 96 16.20 22.31 5.25
CA SER A 96 17.11 21.81 4.22
C SER A 96 17.50 22.85 3.16
N THR A 97 16.66 23.86 2.92
CA THR A 97 17.01 25.00 2.05
C THR A 97 18.02 25.92 2.72
N LEU A 98 17.88 26.18 4.03
CA LEU A 98 18.75 27.05 4.80
C LEU A 98 20.08 26.37 5.18
N ASP A 99 20.06 25.06 5.43
CA ASP A 99 21.24 24.23 5.67
C ASP A 99 21.21 22.93 4.84
N PRO A 100 21.67 22.97 3.58
CA PRO A 100 21.68 21.79 2.71
C PRO A 100 22.60 20.66 3.17
N ALA A 101 23.47 20.89 4.16
CA ALA A 101 24.38 19.87 4.68
C ALA A 101 23.77 19.03 5.83
N ASP A 102 22.61 19.42 6.36
CA ASP A 102 21.92 18.70 7.42
C ASP A 102 21.22 17.45 6.88
N GLN A 103 21.90 16.31 6.95
CA GLN A 103 21.37 14.99 6.58
C GLN A 103 20.10 14.65 7.36
N SER A 104 20.01 15.01 8.64
CA SER A 104 18.84 14.69 9.45
C SER A 104 17.60 15.46 8.97
N ALA A 105 17.75 16.72 8.53
CA ALA A 105 16.64 17.47 7.96
C ALA A 105 16.09 16.81 6.68
N LEU A 106 16.98 16.27 5.83
CA LEU A 106 16.61 15.55 4.62
C LEU A 106 15.91 14.21 4.92
N GLU A 107 16.43 13.44 5.88
CA GLU A 107 15.81 12.19 6.33
C GLU A 107 14.38 12.41 6.85
N PHE A 108 14.20 13.38 7.76
CA PHE A 108 12.88 13.71 8.29
C PHE A 108 11.94 14.30 7.25
N LEU A 109 12.46 15.04 6.25
CA LEU A 109 11.65 15.52 5.13
C LEU A 109 11.08 14.34 4.31
N ASP A 110 11.91 13.34 4.00
CA ASP A 110 11.48 12.18 3.23
C ASP A 110 10.47 11.32 4.02
N TRP A 111 10.69 11.14 5.32
CA TRP A 111 9.72 10.47 6.21
C TRP A 111 8.40 11.23 6.29
N SER A 112 8.46 12.56 6.42
CA SER A 112 7.27 13.42 6.47
C SER A 112 6.50 13.40 5.14
N ARG A 113 7.18 13.43 4.00
CA ARG A 113 6.52 13.28 2.67
C ARG A 113 5.82 11.94 2.54
N SER A 114 6.47 10.87 2.99
CA SER A 114 5.89 9.53 3.01
C SER A 114 4.66 9.46 3.92
N GLY A 115 4.74 10.04 5.13
CA GLY A 115 3.61 10.14 6.05
C GLY A 115 2.44 10.95 5.48
N ALA A 116 2.72 12.08 4.84
CA ALA A 116 1.71 12.93 4.21
C ALA A 116 1.02 12.21 3.03
N GLU A 117 1.77 11.48 2.20
CA GLU A 117 1.17 10.71 1.09
C GLU A 117 0.32 9.56 1.63
N LYS A 118 0.75 8.86 2.68
CA LYS A 118 -0.07 7.87 3.38
C LYS A 118 -1.39 8.49 3.88
N GLN A 119 -1.34 9.64 4.55
CA GLN A 119 -2.55 10.36 4.99
C GLN A 119 -3.46 10.78 3.83
N LYS A 120 -2.90 11.22 2.70
CA LYS A 120 -3.68 11.51 1.49
C LYS A 120 -4.31 10.27 0.90
N LYS A 121 -3.60 9.13 0.88
CA LYS A 121 -4.14 7.82 0.47
C LYS A 121 -5.30 7.40 1.38
N ARG A 122 -5.14 7.55 2.72
CA ARG A 122 -6.23 7.36 3.70
C ARG A 122 -7.45 8.24 3.37
N ALA A 123 -7.24 9.53 3.15
CA ALA A 123 -8.32 10.47 2.83
C ALA A 123 -9.03 10.13 1.50
N ARG A 124 -8.29 9.67 0.49
CA ARG A 124 -8.85 9.19 -0.79
C ARG A 124 -9.64 7.90 -0.64
N LYS A 125 -9.16 6.94 0.16
CA LYS A 125 -9.90 5.72 0.49
C LYS A 125 -11.21 6.03 1.22
N LYS A 126 -11.19 6.96 2.19
CA LYS A 126 -12.40 7.48 2.87
C LYS A 126 -13.38 8.18 1.90
N ALA A 127 -12.88 8.76 0.80
CA ALA A 127 -13.69 9.48 -0.18
C ALA A 127 -14.25 8.59 -1.32
N LYS A 128 -13.71 7.39 -1.53
CA LYS A 128 -14.40 6.36 -2.32
C LYS A 128 -15.65 5.98 -1.51
N PRO A 129 -16.87 6.07 -2.06
CA PRO A 129 -18.01 5.49 -1.38
C PRO A 129 -17.67 4.02 -1.20
N LEU A 130 -17.69 3.52 0.04
CA LEU A 130 -18.03 2.12 0.25
C LEU A 130 -19.38 1.93 -0.45
N GLN A 131 -19.34 1.46 -1.70
CA GLN A 131 -20.51 0.91 -2.32
C GLN A 131 -20.89 -0.26 -1.43
N THR A 132 -22.09 -0.12 -0.86
CA THR A 132 -22.78 -1.02 0.07
C THR A 132 -22.36 -0.99 1.55
N ALA A 133 -22.81 0.04 2.26
CA ALA A 133 -23.38 -0.12 3.62
C ALA A 133 -24.26 1.06 4.08
N SER A 134 -24.26 2.20 3.38
CA SER A 134 -25.07 3.38 3.76
C SER A 134 -26.41 3.51 3.00
N GLY A 135 -26.75 2.55 2.15
CA GLY A 135 -28.02 2.49 1.44
C GLY A 135 -29.07 1.67 2.18
N GLN A 136 -29.79 2.30 3.10
CA GLN A 136 -31.00 1.80 3.79
C GLN A 136 -30.73 0.61 4.74
N SER A 137 -30.81 0.79 6.06
CA SER A 137 -32.09 1.00 6.73
C SER A 137 -31.87 1.53 8.14
N LYS A 138 -32.30 2.77 8.41
CA LYS A 138 -32.72 3.14 9.75
C LYS A 138 -34.05 2.42 10.04
N ASN A 139 -34.02 1.12 10.31
CA ASN A 139 -35.16 0.40 10.86
C ASN A 139 -34.94 0.15 12.35
N ASN A 140 -35.22 1.20 13.12
CA ASN A 140 -35.69 1.02 14.48
C ASN A 140 -36.98 0.21 14.45
N GLY A 141 -36.90 -1.08 14.79
CA GLY A 141 -37.97 -1.94 15.29
C GLY A 141 -39.29 -1.98 14.51
N THR A 142 -39.56 -3.10 13.81
CA THR A 142 -40.77 -3.95 13.97
C THR A 142 -40.81 -5.04 12.89
N GLY A 143 -40.53 -6.30 13.25
CA GLY A 143 -41.11 -7.49 12.59
C GLY A 143 -40.47 -8.06 11.32
N LYS A 144 -39.34 -7.54 10.83
CA LYS A 144 -38.59 -8.15 9.70
C LYS A 144 -37.73 -9.31 10.23
N ALA A 145 -37.63 -10.42 9.49
CA ALA A 145 -36.80 -11.56 9.94
C ALA A 145 -35.31 -11.19 9.87
N PRO A 146 -34.45 -11.68 10.78
CA PRO A 146 -33.01 -11.42 10.67
C PRO A 146 -32.46 -11.94 9.34
N PHE A 147 -31.56 -11.16 8.73
CA PHE A 147 -30.96 -11.46 7.42
C PHE A 147 -31.97 -11.62 6.26
N GLU A 148 -33.16 -11.04 6.37
CA GLU A 148 -34.08 -10.99 5.23
C GLU A 148 -33.38 -10.31 4.04
N ASP A 149 -33.44 -10.94 2.87
CA ASP A 149 -32.77 -10.55 1.62
C ASP A 149 -31.22 -10.65 1.63
N PHE A 150 -30.60 -11.38 2.57
CA PHE A 150 -29.15 -11.66 2.53
C PHE A 150 -28.88 -13.04 1.90
N ASP A 151 -27.98 -13.09 0.91
CA ASP A 151 -27.54 -14.33 0.28
C ASP A 151 -26.27 -14.86 0.97
N PHE A 152 -26.37 -16.04 1.58
CA PHE A 152 -25.24 -16.72 2.21
C PHE A 152 -24.45 -17.61 1.24
N THR A 153 -24.84 -17.67 -0.03
CA THR A 153 -24.11 -18.44 -1.05
C THR A 153 -22.68 -17.92 -1.18
N GLY A 154 -21.70 -18.77 -0.88
CA GLY A 154 -20.29 -18.39 -0.92
C GLY A 154 -19.83 -17.52 0.25
N PHE A 155 -20.64 -17.37 1.31
CA PHE A 155 -20.23 -16.64 2.50
C PHE A 155 -19.16 -17.38 3.30
N TRP A 156 -19.26 -18.71 3.40
CA TRP A 156 -18.35 -19.56 4.19
C TRP A 156 -17.27 -20.20 3.32
N ASP A 157 -16.03 -20.21 3.83
CA ASP A 157 -14.94 -21.07 3.37
C ASP A 157 -14.87 -22.34 4.24
N ASP A 158 -15.57 -23.38 3.78
CA ASP A 158 -15.61 -24.70 4.43
C ASP A 158 -14.36 -25.54 4.12
N CYS A 159 -13.17 -24.94 4.29
CA CYS A 159 -11.93 -25.67 4.21
C CYS A 159 -11.82 -26.73 5.34
N ASP A 160 -10.95 -27.73 5.18
CA ASP A 160 -10.79 -28.82 6.15
C ASP A 160 -10.53 -28.33 7.59
N TYR A 161 -9.84 -27.19 7.73
CA TYR A 161 -9.58 -26.57 9.03
C TYR A 161 -10.85 -25.97 9.64
N ALA A 162 -11.61 -25.18 8.87
CA ALA A 162 -12.87 -24.60 9.33
C ALA A 162 -13.86 -25.68 9.79
N LEU A 163 -14.04 -26.72 8.96
CA LEU A 163 -14.92 -27.86 9.26
C LEU A 163 -14.52 -28.58 10.55
N LYS A 164 -13.22 -28.70 10.80
CA LYS A 164 -12.69 -29.36 11.98
C LYS A 164 -12.86 -28.50 13.24
N GLU A 165 -12.41 -27.25 13.20
CA GLU A 165 -12.21 -26.43 14.40
C GLU A 165 -13.38 -25.48 14.74
N TYR A 166 -14.26 -25.17 13.78
CA TYR A 166 -15.37 -24.23 13.96
C TYR A 166 -16.74 -24.86 13.74
N VAL A 167 -16.94 -25.52 12.60
CA VAL A 167 -18.29 -25.88 12.12
C VAL A 167 -18.88 -27.01 12.97
N ALA A 168 -20.01 -26.74 13.63
CA ALA A 168 -20.80 -27.71 14.37
C ALA A 168 -22.16 -28.00 13.69
N GLU A 169 -22.89 -28.98 14.21
CA GLU A 169 -24.28 -29.18 13.82
C GLU A 169 -25.14 -27.96 14.20
N PRO A 170 -26.18 -27.62 13.41
CA PRO A 170 -27.09 -26.52 13.74
C PRO A 170 -27.66 -26.64 15.16
N PRO A 171 -27.67 -25.55 15.96
CA PRO A 171 -28.05 -25.62 17.35
C PRO A 171 -29.57 -25.74 17.52
N THR A 172 -30.00 -26.59 18.45
CA THR A 172 -31.41 -26.64 18.88
C THR A 172 -31.73 -25.50 19.84
N ASP A 173 -33.01 -25.19 20.03
CA ASP A 173 -33.44 -24.15 20.98
C ASP A 173 -33.01 -24.47 22.41
N GLU A 174 -32.97 -25.75 22.80
CA GLU A 174 -32.47 -26.19 24.10
C GLU A 174 -30.96 -25.95 24.24
N LEU A 175 -30.18 -26.19 23.18
CA LEU A 175 -28.74 -25.91 23.19
C LEU A 175 -28.49 -24.40 23.32
N VAL A 176 -29.21 -23.58 22.55
CA VAL A 176 -29.12 -22.11 22.63
C VAL A 176 -29.40 -21.65 24.06
N ALA A 177 -30.52 -22.07 24.66
CA ALA A 177 -30.89 -21.68 26.02
C ALA A 177 -29.83 -22.10 27.06
N SER A 178 -29.23 -23.27 26.89
CA SER A 178 -28.15 -23.75 27.76
C SER A 178 -26.86 -22.94 27.62
N ILE A 179 -26.52 -22.50 26.40
CA ILE A 179 -25.33 -21.66 26.16
C ILE A 179 -25.55 -20.25 26.71
N GLU A 180 -26.73 -19.66 26.50
CA GLU A 180 -27.10 -18.37 27.10
C GLU A 180 -27.05 -18.38 28.63
N GLU A 181 -27.54 -19.46 29.27
CA GLU A 181 -27.44 -19.64 30.72
C GLU A 181 -25.98 -19.68 31.20
N GLU A 182 -25.12 -20.37 30.45
CA GLU A 182 -23.71 -20.50 30.80
C GLU A 182 -22.92 -19.19 30.62
N LEU A 183 -23.17 -18.47 29.53
CA LEU A 183 -22.55 -17.17 29.25
C LEU A 183 -23.13 -16.06 30.14
N GLY A 184 -24.39 -16.18 30.55
CA GLY A 184 -25.11 -15.17 31.32
C GLY A 184 -25.65 -14.01 30.48
N TYR A 185 -25.72 -14.18 29.15
CA TYR A 185 -26.19 -13.19 28.18
C TYR A 185 -27.19 -13.83 27.20
N LYS A 186 -28.19 -13.07 26.75
CA LYS A 186 -29.05 -13.45 25.64
C LYS A 186 -28.35 -13.18 24.32
N LEU A 187 -28.27 -14.18 23.44
CA LEU A 187 -27.64 -14.01 22.14
C LEU A 187 -28.57 -13.24 21.18
N PRO A 188 -28.02 -12.41 20.27
CA PRO A 188 -28.82 -11.71 19.28
C PRO A 188 -29.65 -12.66 18.42
N ALA A 189 -30.88 -12.27 18.08
CA ALA A 189 -31.75 -13.09 17.23
C ALA A 189 -31.12 -13.37 15.85
N SER A 190 -30.39 -12.39 15.31
CA SER A 190 -29.61 -12.52 14.07
C SER A 190 -28.50 -13.55 14.19
N TYR A 191 -27.76 -13.54 15.29
CA TYR A 191 -26.71 -14.52 15.57
C TYR A 191 -27.28 -15.95 15.59
N ILE A 192 -28.36 -16.18 16.36
CA ILE A 192 -29.01 -17.49 16.43
C ILE A 192 -29.53 -17.93 15.05
N ALA A 193 -30.15 -17.01 14.29
CA ALA A 193 -30.67 -17.31 12.96
C ALA A 193 -29.58 -17.79 11.98
N MET A 194 -28.43 -17.11 11.97
CA MET A 194 -27.28 -17.48 11.16
C MET A 194 -26.69 -18.83 11.58
N MET A 195 -26.52 -19.05 12.89
CA MET A 195 -25.96 -20.29 13.42
C MET A 195 -26.86 -21.51 13.17
N LYS A 196 -28.18 -21.31 13.03
CA LYS A 196 -29.11 -22.36 12.59
C LYS A 196 -28.98 -22.73 11.11
N LEU A 197 -28.41 -21.87 10.28
CA LEU A 197 -28.08 -22.17 8.89
C LEU A 197 -26.71 -22.84 8.78
N HIS A 198 -25.71 -22.31 9.49
CA HIS A 198 -24.33 -22.81 9.52
C HIS A 198 -23.67 -22.41 10.85
N ASN A 199 -23.38 -23.39 11.72
CA ASN A 199 -23.06 -23.15 13.13
C ASN A 199 -21.56 -22.95 13.37
N GLY A 200 -21.10 -21.74 13.04
CA GLY A 200 -19.70 -21.32 13.13
C GLY A 200 -18.91 -21.72 11.89
N GLY A 201 -17.84 -20.99 11.58
CA GLY A 201 -17.05 -21.21 10.38
C GLY A 201 -16.10 -20.05 10.07
N MET A 202 -15.37 -20.16 8.96
CA MET A 202 -14.54 -19.08 8.44
C MET A 202 -15.27 -18.39 7.29
N PRO A 203 -15.51 -17.08 7.32
CA PRO A 203 -16.11 -16.38 6.18
C PRO A 203 -15.08 -16.16 5.06
N VAL A 204 -15.54 -16.02 3.82
CA VAL A 204 -14.70 -15.59 2.68
C VAL A 204 -14.35 -14.10 2.79
N ASN A 205 -15.28 -13.29 3.29
CA ASN A 205 -15.05 -11.89 3.61
C ASN A 205 -14.65 -11.78 5.08
N THR A 206 -13.39 -11.46 5.32
CA THR A 206 -12.77 -11.51 6.66
C THR A 206 -12.48 -10.14 7.25
N CYS A 207 -12.63 -9.05 6.49
CA CYS A 207 -12.28 -7.72 6.96
C CYS A 207 -13.52 -6.86 7.25
N PHE A 208 -13.45 -6.04 8.30
CA PHE A 208 -14.47 -5.05 8.61
C PHE A 208 -13.84 -3.64 8.62
N PRO A 209 -14.32 -2.70 7.77
CA PRO A 209 -13.81 -1.34 7.74
C PRO A 209 -14.05 -0.58 9.05
N THR A 210 -13.07 0.19 9.53
CA THR A 210 -13.22 1.08 10.70
C THR A 210 -12.60 2.44 10.43
N GLU A 211 -13.09 3.48 11.10
CA GLU A 211 -12.48 4.81 11.06
C GLU A 211 -11.33 4.99 12.06
N ASP A 212 -11.28 4.12 13.08
CA ASP A 212 -10.30 4.11 14.15
C ASP A 212 -9.18 3.10 13.86
N GLU A 213 -7.93 3.52 14.06
CA GLU A 213 -6.77 2.65 13.91
C GLU A 213 -6.68 1.58 15.01
N THR A 214 -6.21 0.39 14.63
CA THR A 214 -5.82 -0.71 15.51
C THR A 214 -4.30 -0.79 15.64
N SER A 215 -3.78 -1.73 16.43
CA SER A 215 -2.32 -1.91 16.56
C SER A 215 -1.62 -2.25 15.24
N TRP A 216 -2.35 -2.85 14.30
CA TRP A 216 -1.79 -3.43 13.08
C TRP A 216 -2.39 -2.88 11.78
N SER A 217 -3.55 -2.21 11.83
CA SER A 217 -4.19 -1.61 10.66
C SER A 217 -4.72 -0.22 10.93
N GLU A 218 -4.72 0.60 9.88
CA GLU A 218 -5.12 2.00 9.95
C GLU A 218 -6.62 2.22 9.67
N ASP A 219 -7.29 1.25 9.02
CA ASP A 219 -8.62 1.44 8.44
C ASP A 219 -9.55 0.21 8.48
N HIS A 220 -9.13 -0.90 9.10
CA HIS A 220 -9.96 -2.10 9.22
C HIS A 220 -9.53 -3.01 10.38
N ILE A 221 -10.40 -3.95 10.73
CA ILE A 221 -10.06 -5.16 11.48
C ILE A 221 -10.21 -6.38 10.57
N ALA A 222 -9.65 -7.51 10.99
CA ALA A 222 -9.81 -8.80 10.33
C ALA A 222 -10.22 -9.85 11.35
N ILE A 223 -11.08 -10.78 10.93
CA ILE A 223 -11.46 -11.98 11.68
C ILE A 223 -10.94 -13.21 10.95
N THR A 224 -10.65 -14.27 11.71
CA THR A 224 -10.35 -15.58 11.14
C THR A 224 -11.64 -16.38 10.98
N GLY A 225 -12.43 -16.47 12.06
CA GLY A 225 -13.68 -17.21 12.05
C GLY A 225 -14.72 -16.64 12.99
N ILE A 226 -15.96 -17.07 12.76
CA ILE A 226 -17.11 -16.76 13.61
C ILE A 226 -17.38 -18.02 14.43
N MET A 227 -17.40 -17.85 15.75
CA MET A 227 -17.61 -18.96 16.67
C MET A 227 -19.02 -19.52 16.54
N GLY A 228 -19.18 -20.84 16.67
CA GLY A 228 -20.49 -21.49 16.71
C GLY A 228 -21.12 -21.51 18.10
N ILE A 229 -22.44 -21.68 18.18
CA ILE A 229 -23.17 -21.96 19.43
C ILE A 229 -22.92 -23.42 19.83
N GLY A 230 -22.10 -23.64 20.85
CA GLY A 230 -21.79 -24.99 21.33
C GLY A 230 -20.61 -25.03 22.29
N ARG A 231 -20.11 -26.26 22.54
CA ARG A 231 -19.00 -26.57 23.45
C ARG A 231 -17.94 -27.49 22.85
N GLU A 232 -18.26 -28.18 21.76
CA GLU A 232 -17.44 -29.28 21.27
C GLU A 232 -16.27 -28.83 20.40
N LYS A 233 -16.46 -27.74 19.65
CA LYS A 233 -15.47 -27.18 18.74
C LYS A 233 -14.49 -26.31 19.50
N LEU A 234 -13.24 -26.27 19.04
CA LEU A 234 -12.20 -25.45 19.63
C LEU A 234 -12.64 -23.98 19.71
N TYR A 235 -13.19 -23.49 18.60
CA TYR A 235 -13.74 -22.14 18.45
C TYR A 235 -15.28 -22.15 18.45
N ALA A 236 -15.88 -22.70 19.50
CA ALA A 236 -17.27 -22.45 19.86
C ALA A 236 -17.37 -21.45 21.01
N LEU A 237 -18.53 -20.80 21.19
CA LEU A 237 -18.75 -19.83 22.25
C LEU A 237 -18.36 -20.33 23.65
N CYS A 238 -18.64 -21.59 23.95
CA CYS A 238 -18.24 -22.28 25.18
C CYS A 238 -17.24 -23.42 24.91
N GLY A 239 -16.47 -23.32 23.82
CA GLY A 239 -15.36 -24.22 23.50
C GLY A 239 -14.09 -23.90 24.31
N GLU A 240 -13.02 -24.66 24.08
CA GLU A 240 -11.75 -24.52 24.81
C GLU A 240 -11.10 -23.14 24.62
N LEU A 241 -11.22 -22.54 23.42
CA LEU A 241 -10.79 -21.16 23.14
C LEU A 241 -11.98 -20.19 23.01
N GLY A 242 -13.09 -20.51 23.67
CA GLY A 242 -14.33 -19.74 23.62
C GLY A 242 -14.31 -18.47 24.50
N SER A 243 -15.48 -17.83 24.63
CA SER A 243 -15.61 -16.52 25.27
C SER A 243 -15.10 -16.46 26.71
N LYS A 244 -15.38 -17.49 27.52
CA LYS A 244 -14.92 -17.50 28.91
C LYS A 244 -13.41 -17.63 29.02
N PHE A 245 -12.79 -18.44 28.17
CA PHE A 245 -11.34 -18.59 28.16
C PHE A 245 -10.66 -17.25 27.85
N MET A 246 -11.14 -16.53 26.83
CA MET A 246 -10.58 -15.23 26.48
C MET A 246 -10.74 -14.20 27.62
N ILE A 247 -11.87 -14.18 28.29
CA ILE A 247 -12.12 -13.26 29.41
C ILE A 247 -11.29 -13.64 30.65
N GLU A 248 -11.35 -14.90 31.08
CA GLU A 248 -10.80 -15.36 32.35
C GLU A 248 -9.27 -15.59 32.30
N GLU A 249 -8.77 -16.16 31.20
CA GLU A 249 -7.36 -16.55 31.07
C GLU A 249 -6.54 -15.49 30.31
N TRP A 250 -7.14 -14.84 29.30
CA TRP A 250 -6.47 -13.78 28.50
C TRP A 250 -6.80 -12.36 28.97
N GLY A 251 -7.66 -12.20 29.97
CA GLY A 251 -7.93 -10.91 30.61
C GLY A 251 -8.76 -9.93 29.79
N TYR A 252 -9.44 -10.40 28.73
CA TYR A 252 -10.38 -9.57 27.99
C TYR A 252 -11.53 -9.08 28.88
N PRO A 253 -12.13 -7.91 28.59
CA PRO A 253 -13.13 -7.31 29.46
C PRO A 253 -14.39 -8.18 29.57
N ASP A 254 -14.85 -8.44 30.81
CA ASP A 254 -16.12 -9.11 31.10
C ASP A 254 -17.31 -8.14 30.90
N ILE A 255 -17.58 -7.81 29.64
CA ILE A 255 -18.62 -6.87 29.21
C ILE A 255 -19.63 -7.49 28.23
N GLY A 256 -19.44 -8.77 27.89
CA GLY A 256 -20.27 -9.46 26.92
C GLY A 256 -19.68 -10.79 26.45
N VAL A 257 -19.83 -11.08 25.16
CA VAL A 257 -19.51 -12.40 24.58
C VAL A 257 -18.53 -12.25 23.43
N VAL A 258 -17.41 -12.97 23.47
CA VAL A 258 -16.48 -13.08 22.33
C VAL A 258 -17.11 -13.96 21.26
N ILE A 259 -17.15 -13.47 20.02
CA ILE A 259 -17.82 -14.14 18.90
C ILE A 259 -16.93 -14.41 17.70
N CYS A 260 -15.77 -13.77 17.59
CA CYS A 260 -14.77 -14.06 16.56
C CYS A 260 -13.36 -14.07 17.14
N ASP A 261 -12.54 -15.00 16.66
CA ASP A 261 -11.10 -14.90 16.76
C ASP A 261 -10.54 -14.12 15.56
N CYS A 262 -9.32 -13.61 15.72
CA CYS A 262 -8.65 -12.77 14.74
C CYS A 262 -7.30 -13.39 14.33
N PRO A 263 -6.70 -12.99 13.19
CA PRO A 263 -5.45 -13.58 12.69
C PRO A 263 -4.25 -13.47 13.63
N SER A 264 -4.34 -12.59 14.64
CA SER A 264 -3.29 -12.34 15.64
C SER A 264 -3.09 -13.49 16.64
N ALA A 265 -3.85 -14.59 16.53
CA ALA A 265 -3.81 -15.71 17.47
C ALA A 265 -4.18 -15.31 18.92
N GLY A 266 -5.17 -14.42 19.06
CA GLY A 266 -5.78 -14.07 20.35
C GLY A 266 -5.30 -12.75 20.96
N HIS A 267 -4.42 -12.01 20.29
CA HIS A 267 -4.02 -10.65 20.70
C HIS A 267 -5.11 -9.60 20.37
N ASP A 268 -6.11 -9.98 19.59
CA ASP A 268 -7.36 -9.24 19.44
C ASP A 268 -8.55 -10.17 19.20
N VAL A 269 -9.76 -9.67 19.50
CA VAL A 269 -11.04 -10.39 19.35
C VAL A 269 -12.18 -9.46 18.94
N VAL A 270 -13.26 -10.03 18.40
CA VAL A 270 -14.54 -9.33 18.22
C VAL A 270 -15.55 -9.82 19.25
N MET A 271 -16.23 -8.89 19.91
CA MET A 271 -17.18 -9.14 21.00
C MET A 271 -18.53 -8.49 20.76
N LEU A 272 -19.58 -9.12 21.28
CA LEU A 272 -20.87 -8.50 21.54
C LEU A 272 -20.78 -7.70 22.84
N ASP A 273 -21.01 -6.39 22.79
CA ASP A 273 -20.95 -5.48 23.94
C ASP A 273 -22.34 -5.20 24.51
N TYR A 274 -22.58 -5.62 25.76
CA TYR A 274 -23.87 -5.46 26.43
C TYR A 274 -23.89 -4.28 27.43
N ARG A 275 -22.83 -3.46 27.52
CA ARG A 275 -22.77 -2.35 28.49
C ARG A 275 -23.95 -1.38 28.38
N ALA A 276 -24.38 -1.09 27.16
CA ALA A 276 -25.47 -0.15 26.90
C ALA A 276 -26.87 -0.78 27.03
N CYS A 277 -27.05 -2.01 26.57
CA CYS A 277 -28.36 -2.66 26.45
C CYS A 277 -28.72 -3.58 27.64
N GLY A 278 -27.75 -3.96 28.46
CA GLY A 278 -27.91 -4.97 29.51
C GLY A 278 -27.98 -6.39 28.94
N ARG A 279 -27.90 -7.40 29.84
CA ARG A 279 -27.70 -8.83 29.49
C ARG A 279 -28.75 -9.46 28.57
N ASP A 280 -29.94 -8.86 28.49
CA ASP A 280 -31.07 -9.34 27.70
C ASP A 280 -31.37 -8.47 26.46
N GLY A 281 -30.59 -7.40 26.24
CA GLY A 281 -30.80 -6.45 25.15
C GLY A 281 -30.09 -6.84 23.86
N GLU A 282 -30.28 -6.04 22.81
CA GLU A 282 -29.53 -6.16 21.54
C GLU A 282 -28.16 -5.48 21.71
N PRO A 283 -27.05 -6.23 21.69
CA PRO A 283 -25.70 -5.70 21.89
C PRO A 283 -25.14 -5.05 20.62
N GLU A 284 -24.21 -4.13 20.83
CA GLU A 284 -23.33 -3.61 19.77
C GLU A 284 -22.20 -4.63 19.49
N VAL A 285 -21.52 -4.48 18.35
CA VAL A 285 -20.34 -5.27 18.02
C VAL A 285 -19.09 -4.40 18.11
N ILE A 286 -18.09 -4.87 18.84
CA ILE A 286 -16.83 -4.18 19.09
C ILE A 286 -15.63 -5.07 18.78
N HIS A 287 -14.51 -4.45 18.44
CA HIS A 287 -13.17 -5.05 18.45
C HIS A 287 -12.46 -4.67 19.75
N VAL A 288 -11.67 -5.59 20.30
CA VAL A 288 -10.84 -5.34 21.48
C VAL A 288 -9.41 -5.77 21.19
N ASP A 289 -8.48 -4.82 21.31
CA ASP A 289 -7.06 -4.97 20.97
C ASP A 289 -6.20 -5.03 22.24
N GLN A 290 -5.62 -6.19 22.53
CA GLN A 290 -4.76 -6.38 23.72
C GLN A 290 -3.47 -5.55 23.64
N GLU A 291 -2.88 -5.41 22.45
CA GLU A 291 -1.63 -4.64 22.28
C GLU A 291 -1.85 -3.15 22.52
N GLY A 292 -3.07 -2.67 22.27
CA GLY A 292 -3.56 -1.34 22.59
C GLY A 292 -4.04 -1.14 24.03
N ASP A 293 -3.62 -1.96 25.00
CA ASP A 293 -4.14 -1.96 26.39
C ASP A 293 -5.66 -2.22 26.46
N TYR A 294 -6.10 -3.23 25.72
CA TYR A 294 -7.52 -3.61 25.56
C TYR A 294 -8.38 -2.45 25.02
N LYS A 295 -7.83 -1.67 24.07
CA LYS A 295 -8.54 -0.61 23.36
C LYS A 295 -9.79 -1.18 22.71
N ILE A 296 -10.93 -0.51 22.93
CA ILE A 296 -12.22 -0.89 22.35
C ILE A 296 -12.51 -0.01 21.15
N THR A 297 -12.79 -0.64 20.02
CA THR A 297 -13.19 0.00 18.76
C THR A 297 -14.61 -0.43 18.40
N PHE A 298 -15.50 0.54 18.17
CA PHE A 298 -16.87 0.26 17.74
C PHE A 298 -16.88 -0.21 16.28
N LEU A 299 -17.59 -1.29 15.98
CA LEU A 299 -17.70 -1.83 14.62
C LEU A 299 -19.12 -1.64 14.06
N ALA A 300 -20.14 -2.11 14.78
CA ALA A 300 -21.51 -2.10 14.28
C ALA A 300 -22.55 -2.01 15.39
N GLU A 301 -23.73 -1.48 15.04
CA GLU A 301 -24.86 -1.32 15.97
C GLU A 301 -25.52 -2.64 16.39
N ASN A 302 -25.28 -3.74 15.65
CA ASN A 302 -25.73 -5.09 15.97
C ASN A 302 -24.99 -6.13 15.11
N PHE A 303 -25.18 -7.41 15.42
CA PHE A 303 -24.52 -8.51 14.70
C PHE A 303 -24.88 -8.59 13.21
N GLU A 304 -26.12 -8.31 12.82
CA GLU A 304 -26.50 -8.34 11.41
C GLU A 304 -25.77 -7.25 10.60
N ALA A 305 -25.67 -6.03 11.15
CA ALA A 305 -24.92 -4.94 10.55
C ALA A 305 -23.42 -5.30 10.42
N PHE A 306 -22.84 -5.97 11.42
CA PHE A 306 -21.46 -6.45 11.36
C PHE A 306 -21.25 -7.44 10.21
N ILE A 307 -22.07 -8.49 10.12
CA ILE A 307 -21.97 -9.51 9.06
C ILE A 307 -22.17 -8.91 7.67
N ARG A 308 -23.10 -7.98 7.50
CA ARG A 308 -23.33 -7.28 6.23
C ARG A 308 -22.20 -6.34 5.83
N GLY A 309 -21.40 -5.88 6.78
CA GLY A 309 -20.28 -4.97 6.55
C GLY A 309 -18.94 -5.67 6.28
N LEU A 310 -18.89 -7.01 6.37
CA LEU A 310 -17.69 -7.77 6.03
C LEU A 310 -17.37 -7.67 4.54
N VAL A 311 -16.15 -7.27 4.24
CA VAL A 311 -15.59 -7.17 2.89
C VAL A 311 -14.40 -8.11 2.73
N ASN A 312 -14.08 -8.45 1.49
CA ASN A 312 -12.91 -9.26 1.18
C ASN A 312 -11.61 -8.49 1.47
N GLU A 313 -10.57 -9.20 1.89
CA GLU A 313 -9.25 -8.60 2.16
C GLU A 313 -8.64 -7.93 0.93
N ASP A 314 -9.00 -8.36 -0.28
CA ASP A 314 -8.59 -7.77 -1.56
C ASP A 314 -8.91 -6.27 -1.66
N VAL A 315 -9.91 -5.78 -0.92
CA VAL A 315 -10.22 -4.33 -0.85
C VAL A 315 -9.06 -3.52 -0.26
N TYR A 316 -8.24 -4.16 0.57
CA TYR A 316 -7.06 -3.58 1.21
C TYR A 316 -5.76 -3.97 0.51
N ASP A 317 -5.79 -4.86 -0.50
CA ASP A 317 -4.64 -5.12 -1.34
C ASP A 317 -4.30 -3.87 -2.15
N THR A 318 -3.12 -3.32 -1.88
CA THR A 318 -2.61 -2.12 -2.56
C THR A 318 -1.43 -2.44 -3.46
N SER A 319 -1.12 -3.72 -3.68
CA SER A 319 0.02 -4.20 -4.46
C SER A 319 0.08 -3.58 -5.85
N GLU A 320 -1.04 -3.50 -6.58
CA GLU A 320 -1.07 -2.90 -7.91
C GLU A 320 -0.92 -1.37 -7.86
N GLU A 321 -1.58 -0.68 -6.92
CA GLU A 321 -1.42 0.77 -6.75
C GLU A 321 0.04 1.14 -6.42
N ASP A 322 0.66 0.38 -5.51
CA ASP A 322 2.04 0.56 -5.07
C ASP A 322 3.03 0.23 -6.19
N LYS A 323 2.74 -0.80 -7.00
CA LYS A 323 3.50 -1.11 -8.22
C LYS A 323 3.45 0.04 -9.21
N GLN A 324 2.26 0.59 -9.49
CA GLN A 324 2.11 1.72 -10.41
C GLN A 324 2.79 2.99 -9.90
N GLU A 325 2.82 3.21 -8.59
CA GLU A 325 3.60 4.29 -7.98
C GLU A 325 5.11 4.07 -8.13
N ALA A 326 5.59 2.85 -7.83
CA ALA A 326 6.99 2.48 -8.02
C ALA A 326 7.42 2.62 -9.49
N LEU A 327 6.57 2.24 -10.46
CA LEU A 327 6.81 2.43 -11.89
C LEU A 327 6.93 3.92 -12.25
N ARG A 328 6.01 4.77 -11.76
CA ARG A 328 6.10 6.23 -11.94
C ARG A 328 7.40 6.79 -11.33
N LYS A 329 7.78 6.28 -10.15
CA LYS A 329 9.00 6.67 -9.44
C LYS A 329 10.25 6.37 -10.25
N VAL A 330 10.39 5.15 -10.77
CA VAL A 330 11.58 4.76 -11.54
C VAL A 330 11.58 5.36 -12.95
N ALA A 331 10.41 5.60 -13.55
CA ALA A 331 10.31 6.22 -14.86
C ALA A 331 10.67 7.73 -14.84
N GLY A 332 10.16 8.49 -13.86
CA GLY A 332 10.22 9.95 -13.88
C GLY A 332 10.85 10.62 -12.66
N GLY A 333 11.14 9.88 -11.59
CA GLY A 333 11.73 10.44 -10.37
C GLY A 333 13.08 11.11 -10.65
N ALA A 334 13.30 12.28 -10.07
CA ALA A 334 14.58 12.96 -10.14
C ALA A 334 15.64 12.14 -9.41
N PHE A 335 16.79 11.97 -10.04
CA PHE A 335 17.96 11.34 -9.40
C PHE A 335 18.45 12.21 -8.25
N SER A 336 19.07 11.56 -7.25
CA SER A 336 19.74 12.29 -6.18
C SER A 336 20.87 13.14 -6.76
N PRO A 337 21.27 14.24 -6.09
CA PRO A 337 22.38 15.07 -6.54
C PRO A 337 23.65 14.25 -6.81
N LEU A 338 23.95 13.28 -5.93
CA LEU A 338 25.08 12.37 -6.09
C LEU A 338 24.91 11.48 -7.33
N LEU A 339 23.76 10.81 -7.50
CA LEU A 339 23.56 9.92 -8.65
C LEU A 339 23.63 10.68 -9.99
N SER A 340 23.07 11.89 -10.05
CA SER A 340 23.18 12.77 -11.23
C SER A 340 24.63 13.18 -11.52
N GLU A 341 25.41 13.56 -10.49
CA GLU A 341 26.84 13.87 -10.65
C GLU A 341 27.61 12.67 -11.21
N LEU A 342 27.41 11.49 -10.63
CA LEU A 342 28.09 10.28 -11.06
C LEU A 342 27.75 9.90 -12.51
N CYS A 343 26.48 10.04 -12.91
CA CYS A 343 26.05 9.79 -14.29
C CYS A 343 26.71 10.75 -15.28
N ALA A 344 26.89 12.03 -14.91
CA ALA A 344 27.51 13.04 -15.76
C ALA A 344 29.00 12.78 -16.06
N HIS A 345 29.69 11.99 -15.24
CA HIS A 345 31.08 11.59 -15.45
C HIS A 345 31.26 10.35 -16.34
N VAL A 346 30.17 9.72 -16.78
CA VAL A 346 30.23 8.51 -17.64
C VAL A 346 30.34 8.90 -19.10
N THR A 347 31.28 8.26 -19.81
CA THR A 347 31.47 8.45 -21.26
C THR A 347 31.47 7.12 -22.04
N GLU A 348 31.65 6.01 -21.34
CA GLU A 348 31.78 4.65 -21.87
C GLU A 348 30.44 4.04 -22.28
N VAL A 349 29.34 4.57 -21.73
CA VAL A 349 27.98 4.07 -21.96
C VAL A 349 27.11 5.26 -22.32
N GLU A 350 26.52 5.22 -23.51
CA GLU A 350 25.52 6.21 -23.91
C GLU A 350 24.23 6.03 -23.11
N ASN A 351 23.60 7.15 -22.72
CA ASN A 351 22.32 7.15 -21.99
C ASN A 351 22.32 6.31 -20.69
N ILE A 352 23.35 6.46 -19.86
CA ILE A 352 23.45 5.73 -18.58
C ILE A 352 22.24 5.94 -17.66
N GLU A 353 21.66 7.15 -17.64
CA GLU A 353 20.44 7.42 -16.88
C GLU A 353 19.26 6.58 -17.37
N GLY A 354 19.07 6.49 -18.70
CA GLY A 354 18.03 5.65 -19.30
C GLY A 354 18.22 4.17 -18.97
N ILE A 355 19.46 3.69 -18.91
CA ILE A 355 19.78 2.31 -18.52
C ILE A 355 19.43 2.05 -17.05
N ILE A 356 19.81 2.94 -16.14
CA ILE A 356 19.45 2.85 -14.71
C ILE A 356 17.92 2.75 -14.58
N ARG A 357 17.18 3.64 -15.27
CA ARG A 357 15.71 3.62 -15.26
C ARG A 357 15.16 2.31 -15.81
N ALA A 358 15.71 1.79 -16.91
CA ALA A 358 15.25 0.53 -17.50
C ALA A 358 15.48 -0.67 -16.57
N VAL A 359 16.66 -0.77 -15.93
CA VAL A 359 16.94 -1.82 -14.95
C VAL A 359 15.98 -1.71 -13.76
N CYS A 360 15.82 -0.51 -13.20
CA CYS A 360 14.90 -0.30 -12.08
C CYS A 360 13.43 -0.54 -12.45
N THR A 361 13.01 -0.25 -13.68
CA THR A 361 11.67 -0.57 -14.19
C THR A 361 11.44 -2.08 -14.17
N ARG A 362 12.39 -2.86 -14.70
CA ARG A 362 12.30 -4.32 -14.67
C ARG A 362 12.28 -4.89 -13.25
N ILE A 363 13.03 -4.29 -12.32
CA ILE A 363 12.97 -4.67 -10.90
C ILE A 363 11.53 -4.50 -10.37
N VAL A 364 10.88 -3.38 -10.68
CA VAL A 364 9.49 -3.13 -10.24
C VAL A 364 8.50 -4.05 -10.95
N GLU A 365 8.68 -4.31 -12.25
CA GLU A 365 7.82 -5.23 -13.01
C GLU A 365 7.87 -6.66 -12.45
N GLU A 366 9.08 -7.15 -12.13
CA GLU A 366 9.31 -8.51 -11.63
C GLU A 366 8.88 -8.67 -10.16
N LYS A 367 9.05 -7.63 -9.32
CA LYS A 367 8.78 -7.72 -7.87
C LYS A 367 7.45 -7.13 -7.43
N GLY A 368 6.87 -6.22 -8.22
CA GLY A 368 5.74 -5.39 -7.82
C GLY A 368 6.10 -4.15 -6.99
N PHE A 369 7.37 -3.97 -6.60
CA PHE A 369 7.81 -2.83 -5.79
C PHE A 369 9.28 -2.46 -6.05
N PHE A 370 9.70 -1.25 -5.65
CA PHE A 370 11.06 -0.77 -5.87
C PHE A 370 11.98 -1.01 -4.66
N ALA A 371 12.69 -2.13 -4.67
CA ALA A 371 13.73 -2.43 -3.68
C ALA A 371 14.88 -3.24 -4.30
N LEU A 372 16.10 -3.05 -3.76
CA LEU A 372 17.28 -3.81 -4.16
C LEU A 372 17.51 -4.96 -3.16
N HIS A 373 17.51 -6.20 -3.64
CA HIS A 373 17.75 -7.42 -2.85
C HIS A 373 18.90 -8.25 -3.46
N ALA A 374 18.94 -9.57 -3.22
CA ALA A 374 19.99 -10.47 -3.70
C ALA A 374 19.68 -11.13 -5.07
N ASP A 375 18.70 -10.62 -5.82
CA ASP A 375 18.41 -11.05 -7.19
C ASP A 375 19.36 -10.44 -8.23
N GLU A 376 19.31 -10.97 -9.46
CA GLU A 376 20.23 -10.62 -10.54
C GLU A 376 20.19 -9.12 -10.91
N LEU A 377 18.99 -8.53 -11.05
CA LEU A 377 18.83 -7.13 -11.44
C LEU A 377 19.25 -6.18 -10.30
N SER A 378 18.92 -6.52 -9.06
CA SER A 378 19.37 -5.74 -7.90
C SER A 378 20.89 -5.77 -7.76
N THR A 379 21.47 -6.94 -7.98
CA THR A 379 22.91 -7.15 -7.98
C THR A 379 23.60 -6.36 -9.09
N LEU A 380 23.01 -6.29 -10.29
CA LEU A 380 23.48 -5.43 -11.37
C LEU A 380 23.43 -3.95 -10.98
N MET A 381 22.40 -3.52 -10.24
CA MET A 381 22.32 -2.14 -9.74
C MET A 381 23.37 -1.83 -8.66
N TYR A 382 23.74 -2.79 -7.82
CA TYR A 382 24.88 -2.62 -6.91
C TYR A 382 26.20 -2.50 -7.68
N ASP A 383 26.42 -3.38 -8.67
CA ASP A 383 27.61 -3.32 -9.53
C ASP A 383 27.71 -1.97 -10.26
N LEU A 384 26.59 -1.48 -10.81
CA LEU A 384 26.52 -0.19 -11.50
C LEU A 384 26.82 0.96 -10.54
N GLN A 385 26.15 1.03 -9.38
CA GLN A 385 26.36 2.11 -8.40
C GLN A 385 27.81 2.16 -7.90
N PHE A 386 28.43 1.00 -7.65
CA PHE A 386 29.83 0.93 -7.27
C PHE A 386 30.78 1.43 -8.35
N TRP A 387 30.55 1.02 -9.61
CA TRP A 387 31.36 1.49 -10.73
C TRP A 387 31.24 3.01 -10.92
N LEU A 388 30.02 3.54 -10.94
CA LEU A 388 29.75 4.97 -11.03
C LEU A 388 30.52 5.76 -9.98
N TYR A 389 30.42 5.31 -8.73
CA TYR A 389 31.06 5.98 -7.60
C TYR A 389 32.59 5.92 -7.68
N THR A 390 33.17 4.72 -7.79
CA THR A 390 34.62 4.54 -7.81
C THR A 390 35.29 5.16 -9.05
N LYS A 391 34.57 5.32 -10.15
CA LYS A 391 35.04 6.07 -11.33
C LYS A 391 35.20 7.56 -11.04
N SER A 392 34.22 8.16 -10.36
CA SER A 392 34.25 9.59 -10.00
C SER A 392 35.19 9.84 -8.81
N TYR A 393 35.33 8.86 -7.93
CA TYR A 393 36.13 8.89 -6.70
C TYR A 393 37.14 7.74 -6.68
N PRO A 394 38.26 7.82 -7.44
CA PRO A 394 39.18 6.69 -7.64
C PRO A 394 40.02 6.27 -6.42
N SER A 395 39.95 7.03 -5.32
CA SER A 395 40.63 6.70 -4.05
C SER A 395 39.64 6.24 -2.97
N THR A 396 38.56 5.57 -3.39
CA THR A 396 37.48 5.11 -2.50
C THR A 396 37.89 3.87 -1.71
N ASP A 397 37.74 3.94 -0.39
CA ASP A 397 37.79 2.77 0.50
C ASP A 397 36.39 2.22 0.82
N ARG A 398 36.33 1.13 1.56
CA ARG A 398 35.09 0.44 1.92
C ARG A 398 34.12 1.32 2.71
N GLU A 399 34.60 2.01 3.73
CA GLU A 399 33.76 2.82 4.61
C GLU A 399 33.16 4.00 3.85
N THR A 400 33.99 4.67 3.04
CA THR A 400 33.59 5.77 2.17
C THR A 400 32.51 5.33 1.18
N TYR A 401 32.66 4.16 0.55
CA TYR A 401 31.65 3.66 -0.39
C TYR A 401 30.31 3.33 0.30
N LEU A 402 30.35 2.63 1.45
CA LEU A 402 29.14 2.23 2.17
C LEU A 402 28.37 3.45 2.71
N GLU A 403 29.07 4.52 3.10
CA GLU A 403 28.42 5.76 3.49
C GLU A 403 27.77 6.47 2.29
N ALA A 404 28.49 6.56 1.16
CA ALA A 404 27.97 7.18 -0.05
C ALA A 404 26.79 6.44 -0.67
N TYR A 405 26.75 5.10 -0.52
CA TYR A 405 25.66 4.25 -1.01
C TYR A 405 24.27 4.73 -0.56
N LYS A 406 24.17 5.20 0.69
CA LYS A 406 22.93 5.73 1.28
C LYS A 406 22.32 6.83 0.41
N SER A 407 23.15 7.74 -0.10
CA SER A 407 22.72 8.93 -0.83
C SER A 407 22.54 8.72 -2.34
N MET A 408 22.88 7.54 -2.88
CA MET A 408 22.70 7.25 -4.31
C MET A 408 21.25 6.91 -4.64
N ILE A 409 20.79 5.71 -4.27
CA ILE A 409 19.42 5.25 -4.51
C ILE A 409 18.68 4.96 -3.20
N ALA A 410 19.36 4.44 -2.17
CA ALA A 410 18.68 4.02 -0.94
C ALA A 410 17.82 5.13 -0.31
N PHE A 411 18.40 6.32 -0.19
CA PHE A 411 17.75 7.58 0.20
C PHE A 411 17.90 8.63 -0.92
N GLY A 412 17.68 8.21 -2.17
CA GLY A 412 17.79 9.08 -3.34
C GLY A 412 16.61 10.04 -3.56
N GLY A 413 15.74 10.22 -2.56
CA GLY A 413 14.52 11.03 -2.64
C GLY A 413 13.53 10.50 -3.69
N ALA A 414 13.25 11.33 -4.71
CA ALA A 414 12.25 11.05 -5.75
C ALA A 414 12.58 9.80 -6.58
N PHE A 415 13.85 9.47 -6.76
CA PHE A 415 14.31 8.20 -7.33
C PHE A 415 15.09 7.44 -6.26
N GLY A 416 14.37 6.78 -5.36
CA GLY A 416 14.99 6.00 -4.31
C GLY A 416 14.14 4.87 -3.76
N THR A 417 14.74 3.93 -3.04
CA THR A 417 14.02 2.81 -2.41
C THR A 417 13.38 3.22 -1.08
N GLY A 418 13.77 4.36 -0.50
CA GLY A 418 13.26 4.86 0.78
C GLY A 418 13.89 4.19 2.01
N GLY A 419 14.89 3.34 1.79
CA GLY A 419 15.57 2.56 2.83
C GLY A 419 16.31 1.36 2.26
N TYR A 420 17.10 0.71 3.12
CA TYR A 420 17.82 -0.52 2.79
C TYR A 420 18.19 -1.27 4.08
N ALA A 421 18.41 -2.59 3.97
CA ALA A 421 19.07 -3.35 5.04
C ALA A 421 20.59 -3.34 4.79
N PRO A 422 21.43 -2.93 5.76
CA PRO A 422 22.88 -2.84 5.57
C PRO A 422 23.54 -4.15 5.10
N GLY A 423 22.99 -5.29 5.52
CA GLY A 423 23.48 -6.62 5.12
C GLY A 423 23.53 -6.82 3.60
N PHE A 424 22.52 -6.34 2.85
CA PHE A 424 22.49 -6.58 1.39
C PHE A 424 23.69 -5.95 0.66
N ILE A 425 24.08 -4.73 1.02
CA ILE A 425 25.20 -4.05 0.36
C ILE A 425 26.55 -4.55 0.88
N THR A 426 26.67 -4.88 2.16
CA THR A 426 27.92 -5.43 2.71
C THR A 426 28.20 -6.83 2.18
N ASP A 427 27.18 -7.69 2.15
CA ASP A 427 27.31 -9.06 1.67
C ASP A 427 27.58 -9.10 0.17
N TRP A 428 26.93 -8.23 -0.62
CA TRP A 428 27.24 -8.06 -2.03
C TRP A 428 28.70 -7.64 -2.26
N LEU A 429 29.21 -6.67 -1.47
CA LEU A 429 30.58 -6.21 -1.62
C LEU A 429 31.60 -7.31 -1.27
N ASP A 430 31.35 -8.05 -0.19
CA ASP A 430 32.19 -9.18 0.22
C ASP A 430 32.16 -10.32 -0.80
N ASP A 431 30.99 -10.61 -1.38
CA ASP A 431 30.84 -11.58 -2.47
C ASP A 431 31.68 -11.18 -3.70
N ARG A 432 31.60 -9.91 -4.13
CA ARG A 432 32.38 -9.42 -5.29
C ARG A 432 33.88 -9.43 -5.06
N ILE A 433 34.32 -9.14 -3.83
CA ILE A 433 35.74 -9.27 -3.45
C ILE A 433 36.14 -10.75 -3.44
N GLY A 434 35.32 -11.64 -2.86
CA GLY A 434 35.58 -13.07 -2.81
C GLY A 434 35.65 -13.74 -4.18
N GLN A 435 34.86 -13.26 -5.14
CA GLN A 435 34.91 -13.68 -6.55
C GLN A 435 36.09 -13.09 -7.33
N GLY A 436 36.86 -12.17 -6.73
CA GLY A 436 37.96 -11.45 -7.38
C GLY A 436 37.49 -10.46 -8.45
N MET A 437 36.22 -10.05 -8.41
CA MET A 437 35.67 -9.04 -9.33
C MET A 437 36.07 -7.64 -8.90
N ILE A 438 36.05 -7.37 -7.59
CA ILE A 438 36.57 -6.15 -6.97
C ILE A 438 37.92 -6.47 -6.31
N THR A 439 38.88 -5.56 -6.45
CA THR A 439 40.17 -5.65 -5.76
C THR A 439 40.34 -4.51 -4.78
N GLU A 440 40.98 -4.82 -3.65
CA GLU A 440 41.42 -3.84 -2.66
C GLU A 440 42.95 -3.75 -2.71
N LYS A 441 43.49 -2.62 -3.14
CA LYS A 441 44.93 -2.34 -3.17
C LYS A 441 45.22 -1.12 -2.33
N ASP A 442 46.05 -1.27 -1.30
CA ASP A 442 46.37 -0.21 -0.34
C ASP A 442 45.12 0.48 0.25
N GLY A 443 44.05 -0.30 0.48
CA GLY A 443 42.76 0.17 0.99
C GLY A 443 41.81 0.75 -0.08
N VAL A 444 42.24 0.85 -1.33
CA VAL A 444 41.44 1.41 -2.43
C VAL A 444 40.71 0.29 -3.18
N LEU A 445 39.39 0.44 -3.31
CA LEU A 445 38.50 -0.48 -4.01
C LEU A 445 38.38 -0.10 -5.49
N SER A 446 38.44 -1.11 -6.37
CA SER A 446 38.19 -0.94 -7.81
C SER A 446 37.76 -2.25 -8.45
N PHE A 447 36.95 -2.18 -9.51
CA PHE A 447 36.70 -3.33 -10.37
C PHE A 447 37.99 -3.79 -11.07
N THR A 448 38.14 -5.08 -11.25
CA THR A 448 39.09 -5.63 -12.24
C THR A 448 38.65 -5.27 -13.65
N ASP A 449 39.59 -5.16 -14.59
CA ASP A 449 39.29 -4.88 -16.01
C ASP A 449 38.25 -5.86 -16.57
N ARG A 450 38.39 -7.16 -16.25
CA ARG A 450 37.43 -8.19 -16.67
C ARG A 450 36.03 -7.98 -16.09
N ALA A 451 35.92 -7.62 -14.81
CA ALA A 451 34.62 -7.38 -14.18
C ALA A 451 33.97 -6.12 -14.75
N LEU A 452 34.75 -5.08 -15.00
CA LEU A 452 34.28 -3.86 -15.63
C LEU A 452 33.79 -4.12 -17.07
N GLU A 453 34.56 -4.85 -17.89
CA GLU A 453 34.15 -5.25 -19.23
C GLU A 453 32.81 -6.02 -19.22
N ALA A 454 32.66 -6.97 -18.30
CA ALA A 454 31.42 -7.74 -18.14
C ALA A 454 30.23 -6.88 -17.69
N LEU A 455 30.45 -5.91 -16.80
CA LEU A 455 29.42 -4.94 -16.40
C LEU A 455 28.99 -4.10 -17.62
N LEU A 456 29.94 -3.51 -18.34
CA LEU A 456 29.66 -2.66 -19.50
C LEU A 456 28.94 -3.43 -20.62
N GLU A 457 29.27 -4.69 -20.85
CA GLU A 457 28.56 -5.56 -21.79
C GLU A 457 27.07 -5.72 -21.40
N LYS A 458 26.80 -5.98 -20.12
CA LYS A 458 25.42 -6.07 -19.60
C LYS A 458 24.66 -4.75 -19.79
N LEU A 459 25.27 -3.61 -19.43
CA LEU A 459 24.65 -2.29 -19.55
C LEU A 459 24.34 -1.93 -21.02
N ASN A 460 25.27 -2.21 -21.93
CA ASN A 460 25.04 -1.99 -23.36
C ASN A 460 23.95 -2.91 -23.92
N GLY A 461 23.77 -4.11 -23.36
CA GLY A 461 22.62 -4.97 -23.65
C GLY A 461 21.28 -4.29 -23.34
N PHE A 462 21.20 -3.54 -22.23
CA PHE A 462 20.03 -2.73 -21.89
C PHE A 462 19.82 -1.54 -22.82
N ALA A 463 20.89 -0.84 -23.24
CA ALA A 463 20.79 0.23 -24.23
C ALA A 463 20.30 -0.29 -25.60
N SER A 464 20.75 -1.48 -25.98
CA SER A 464 20.36 -2.16 -27.22
C SER A 464 18.92 -2.66 -27.19
N ALA A 465 18.49 -3.22 -26.06
CA ALA A 465 17.12 -3.65 -25.83
C ALA A 465 16.16 -2.45 -25.72
N GLY A 466 16.56 -1.36 -25.07
CA GLY A 466 15.82 -0.09 -25.03
C GLY A 466 15.62 0.49 -26.42
N ASN A 467 16.66 0.51 -27.26
CA ASN A 467 16.56 0.92 -28.66
C ASN A 467 15.71 -0.04 -29.52
N ALA A 468 15.70 -1.34 -29.25
CA ALA A 468 14.85 -2.32 -29.94
C ALA A 468 13.38 -2.28 -29.48
N LEU A 469 13.13 -1.89 -28.23
CA LEU A 469 11.80 -1.70 -27.63
C LEU A 469 11.18 -0.34 -28.00
N GLU A 470 11.99 0.71 -28.07
CA GLU A 470 11.62 2.01 -28.64
C GLU A 470 11.42 1.93 -30.16
N ALA A 471 12.21 1.10 -30.88
CA ALA A 471 12.02 0.86 -32.30
C ALA A 471 10.88 -0.12 -32.65
N SER A 472 10.38 -0.91 -31.71
CA SER A 472 9.25 -1.84 -31.93
C SER A 472 7.92 -1.36 -31.38
N GLY A 473 7.88 -0.33 -30.52
CA GLY A 473 6.66 0.26 -29.98
C GLY A 473 5.80 -0.70 -29.13
N LEU A 474 6.25 -1.93 -28.87
CA LEU A 474 5.38 -3.01 -28.36
C LEU A 474 5.09 -2.90 -26.85
N ILE A 475 6.03 -2.45 -26.02
CA ILE A 475 5.80 -2.31 -24.57
C ILE A 475 4.78 -1.20 -24.26
N ASN A 476 4.77 -0.11 -25.03
CA ASN A 476 3.82 0.98 -24.80
C ASN A 476 2.40 0.61 -25.28
N ILE A 477 2.28 -0.21 -26.32
CA ILE A 477 0.97 -0.57 -26.87
C ILE A 477 0.29 -1.63 -26.00
N ALA A 478 0.99 -2.69 -25.59
CA ALA A 478 0.40 -3.77 -24.80
C ALA A 478 -0.25 -3.27 -23.49
N GLU A 479 0.40 -2.32 -22.79
CA GLU A 479 -0.20 -1.67 -21.61
C GLU A 479 -1.35 -0.73 -21.97
N LYS A 480 -1.22 0.08 -23.04
CA LYS A 480 -2.27 1.02 -23.46
C LYS A 480 -3.57 0.36 -23.87
N ILE A 481 -3.49 -0.84 -24.43
CA ILE A 481 -4.67 -1.52 -24.96
C ILE A 481 -5.37 -2.42 -23.94
N LYS A 482 -4.86 -2.56 -22.70
CA LYS A 482 -5.57 -3.33 -21.65
C LYS A 482 -7.03 -2.87 -21.51
N PRO A 483 -8.02 -3.77 -21.49
CA PRO A 483 -7.89 -5.21 -21.21
C PRO A 483 -7.61 -6.10 -22.44
N PHE A 484 -7.45 -5.54 -23.64
CA PHE A 484 -7.02 -6.32 -24.79
C PHE A 484 -5.57 -6.78 -24.65
N GLN A 485 -5.25 -7.93 -25.25
CA GLN A 485 -3.89 -8.48 -25.28
C GLN A 485 -3.40 -8.59 -26.71
N LEU A 486 -2.14 -8.25 -26.98
CA LEU A 486 -1.48 -8.50 -28.26
C LEU A 486 -0.65 -9.77 -28.16
N VAL A 487 -0.94 -10.74 -29.03
CA VAL A 487 -0.24 -12.03 -29.12
C VAL A 487 0.44 -12.13 -30.48
N GLU A 488 1.75 -12.38 -30.48
CA GLU A 488 2.51 -12.67 -31.69
C GLU A 488 2.65 -14.19 -31.85
N HIS A 489 2.30 -14.70 -33.03
CA HIS A 489 2.34 -16.13 -33.35
C HIS A 489 3.61 -16.48 -34.12
N ASP A 490 4.07 -17.73 -34.01
CA ASP A 490 5.24 -18.25 -34.75
C ASP A 490 5.11 -18.11 -36.28
N SER A 491 3.89 -17.93 -36.79
CA SER A 491 3.59 -17.68 -38.21
C SER A 491 3.93 -16.26 -38.68
N GLY A 492 4.29 -15.36 -37.75
CA GLY A 492 4.50 -13.93 -38.00
C GLY A 492 3.20 -13.11 -37.98
N ASN A 493 2.04 -13.75 -37.75
CA ASN A 493 0.78 -13.05 -37.53
C ASN A 493 0.71 -12.50 -36.10
N ILE A 494 0.00 -11.39 -35.94
CA ILE A 494 -0.28 -10.77 -34.65
C ILE A 494 -1.80 -10.74 -34.46
N SER A 495 -2.25 -11.12 -33.28
CA SER A 495 -3.65 -11.08 -32.87
C SER A 495 -3.84 -10.12 -31.70
N MET A 496 -4.96 -9.39 -31.71
CA MET A 496 -5.52 -8.69 -30.56
C MET A 496 -6.68 -9.52 -30.03
N ILE A 497 -6.60 -9.92 -28.75
CA ILE A 497 -7.62 -10.76 -28.10
C ILE A 497 -8.22 -10.08 -26.87
N LEU A 498 -9.47 -10.43 -26.56
CA LEU A 498 -10.16 -10.05 -25.33
C LEU A 498 -10.95 -11.25 -24.81
N ASP A 499 -10.69 -11.63 -23.56
CA ASP A 499 -11.57 -12.52 -22.81
C ASP A 499 -12.83 -11.74 -22.41
N VAL A 500 -13.97 -12.13 -22.97
CA VAL A 500 -15.20 -11.35 -22.87
C VAL A 500 -15.93 -11.65 -21.56
N GLY A 501 -16.64 -10.64 -21.02
CA GLY A 501 -17.50 -10.82 -19.85
C GLY A 501 -17.58 -9.61 -18.93
N THR A 502 -16.48 -8.88 -18.73
CA THR A 502 -16.41 -7.75 -17.79
C THR A 502 -16.27 -6.40 -18.48
N TYR A 503 -15.42 -6.31 -19.51
CA TYR A 503 -15.17 -5.06 -20.22
C TYR A 503 -16.42 -4.60 -20.99
N LYS A 504 -16.86 -3.36 -20.72
CA LYS A 504 -18.07 -2.72 -21.30
C LYS A 504 -19.37 -3.54 -21.18
N HIS A 505 -19.44 -4.48 -20.23
CA HIS A 505 -20.60 -5.37 -20.04
C HIS A 505 -21.93 -4.60 -19.95
N GLU A 506 -21.96 -3.53 -19.15
CA GLU A 506 -23.17 -2.68 -18.98
C GLU A 506 -23.69 -2.08 -20.29
N VAL A 507 -22.80 -1.79 -21.25
CA VAL A 507 -23.21 -1.24 -22.55
C VAL A 507 -23.86 -2.31 -23.41
N PHE A 508 -23.30 -3.51 -23.45
CA PHE A 508 -23.91 -4.63 -24.19
C PHE A 508 -25.28 -5.01 -23.63
N GLN A 509 -25.47 -4.93 -22.31
CA GLN A 509 -26.77 -5.15 -21.66
C GLN A 509 -27.87 -4.19 -22.14
N THR A 510 -27.52 -3.02 -22.72
CA THR A 510 -28.53 -2.09 -23.26
C THR A 510 -29.26 -2.59 -24.50
N ARG A 511 -28.72 -3.59 -25.20
CA ARG A 511 -29.34 -4.25 -26.37
C ARG A 511 -29.56 -5.75 -26.14
N VAL A 512 -29.67 -6.19 -24.88
CA VAL A 512 -29.91 -7.61 -24.55
C VAL A 512 -31.23 -8.14 -25.12
N ASP A 513 -32.26 -7.29 -25.19
CA ASP A 513 -33.55 -7.64 -25.81
C ASP A 513 -33.44 -7.90 -27.32
N GLU A 514 -32.37 -7.43 -27.96
CA GLU A 514 -32.08 -7.67 -29.37
C GLU A 514 -31.22 -8.94 -29.59
N GLY A 515 -30.69 -9.53 -28.51
CA GLY A 515 -29.87 -10.75 -28.54
C GLY A 515 -28.37 -10.54 -28.30
N PHE A 516 -27.94 -9.32 -27.98
CA PHE A 516 -26.54 -9.04 -27.62
C PHE A 516 -26.24 -9.47 -26.18
N GLU A 517 -25.15 -10.19 -25.97
CA GLU A 517 -24.73 -10.70 -24.66
C GLU A 517 -23.37 -10.14 -24.22
N GLY A 518 -22.67 -9.45 -25.12
CA GLY A 518 -21.29 -9.01 -24.94
C GLY A 518 -20.27 -10.13 -25.15
N ASN A 519 -20.65 -11.15 -25.92
CA ASN A 519 -19.79 -12.29 -26.27
C ASN A 519 -18.79 -11.90 -27.38
N GLY A 520 -17.88 -12.81 -27.77
CA GLY A 520 -16.84 -12.47 -28.75
C GLY A 520 -17.38 -12.09 -30.13
N TYR A 521 -18.52 -12.66 -30.55
CA TYR A 521 -19.16 -12.30 -31.82
C TYR A 521 -19.73 -10.88 -31.79
N ASP A 522 -20.33 -10.48 -30.67
CA ASP A 522 -20.84 -9.12 -30.45
C ASP A 522 -19.70 -8.09 -30.55
N TRP A 523 -18.58 -8.38 -29.89
CA TRP A 523 -17.35 -7.60 -30.01
C TRP A 523 -16.81 -7.56 -31.44
N GLY A 524 -16.85 -8.69 -32.15
CA GLY A 524 -16.50 -8.79 -33.57
C GLY A 524 -17.32 -7.86 -34.45
N SER A 525 -18.63 -7.79 -34.21
CA SER A 525 -19.55 -6.90 -34.94
C SER A 525 -19.23 -5.42 -34.72
N VAL A 526 -19.00 -5.01 -33.47
CA VAL A 526 -18.60 -3.62 -33.14
C VAL A 526 -17.26 -3.27 -33.78
N ALA A 527 -16.29 -4.20 -33.72
CA ALA A 527 -14.97 -4.03 -34.31
C ALA A 527 -15.04 -3.89 -35.84
N ALA A 528 -15.94 -4.62 -36.50
CA ALA A 528 -16.18 -4.51 -37.94
C ALA A 528 -16.74 -3.14 -38.33
N VAL A 529 -17.75 -2.63 -37.60
CA VAL A 529 -18.30 -1.28 -37.83
C VAL A 529 -17.21 -0.21 -37.63
N PHE A 530 -16.42 -0.34 -36.58
CA PHE A 530 -15.28 0.56 -36.34
C PHE A 530 -14.27 0.53 -37.48
N LEU A 531 -13.90 -0.67 -37.94
CA LEU A 531 -12.95 -0.85 -39.03
C LEU A 531 -13.45 -0.21 -40.33
N GLU A 532 -14.72 -0.41 -40.68
CA GLU A 532 -15.30 0.15 -41.89
C GLU A 532 -15.41 1.68 -41.84
N GLU A 533 -15.87 2.24 -40.72
CA GLU A 533 -16.15 3.68 -40.63
C GLU A 533 -14.94 4.55 -40.28
N LYS A 534 -14.07 4.05 -39.39
CA LYS A 534 -12.97 4.84 -38.81
C LYS A 534 -11.62 4.47 -39.40
N MET A 535 -11.45 3.22 -39.87
CA MET A 535 -10.19 2.72 -40.41
C MET A 535 -10.34 1.95 -41.73
N PRO A 536 -11.04 2.50 -42.75
CA PRO A 536 -11.36 1.75 -43.98
C PRO A 536 -10.12 1.30 -44.77
N HIS A 537 -9.00 2.00 -44.61
CA HIS A 537 -7.72 1.64 -45.21
C HIS A 537 -7.12 0.32 -44.65
N LEU A 538 -7.64 -0.17 -43.51
CA LEU A 538 -7.23 -1.42 -42.87
C LEU A 538 -8.23 -2.58 -43.12
N ALA A 539 -9.38 -2.32 -43.75
CA ALA A 539 -10.47 -3.30 -43.90
C ALA A 539 -10.06 -4.58 -44.64
N ASP A 540 -9.12 -4.50 -45.58
CA ASP A 540 -8.60 -5.66 -46.29
C ASP A 540 -7.41 -6.35 -45.59
N ILE A 541 -6.88 -5.73 -44.52
CA ILE A 541 -5.63 -6.08 -43.85
C ILE A 541 -5.88 -6.75 -42.49
N VAL A 542 -6.86 -6.24 -41.73
CA VAL A 542 -7.27 -6.79 -40.42
C VAL A 542 -8.46 -7.71 -40.64
N ARG A 543 -8.39 -8.91 -40.05
CA ARG A 543 -9.44 -9.93 -40.12
C ARG A 543 -9.91 -10.27 -38.71
N PHE A 544 -11.13 -10.78 -38.59
CA PHE A 544 -11.73 -11.18 -37.32
C PHE A 544 -11.99 -12.68 -37.32
N ASP A 545 -11.78 -13.32 -36.18
CA ASP A 545 -12.09 -14.74 -35.93
C ASP A 545 -12.59 -14.92 -34.48
N PRO A 546 -13.72 -14.28 -34.11
CA PRO A 546 -14.22 -14.34 -32.75
C PRO A 546 -14.83 -15.71 -32.43
N GLU A 547 -14.81 -16.05 -31.14
CA GLU A 547 -15.50 -17.19 -30.55
C GLU A 547 -16.42 -16.72 -29.41
N GLY A 548 -17.32 -17.58 -28.92
CA GLY A 548 -18.29 -17.18 -27.89
C GLY A 548 -17.63 -16.58 -26.63
N SER A 549 -16.51 -17.12 -26.18
CA SER A 549 -15.78 -16.63 -25.00
C SER A 549 -14.66 -15.63 -25.30
N MET A 550 -14.36 -15.34 -26.57
CA MET A 550 -13.18 -14.56 -26.93
C MET A 550 -13.39 -13.73 -28.20
N PHE A 551 -13.10 -12.44 -28.12
CA PHE A 551 -12.92 -11.62 -29.31
C PHE A 551 -11.49 -11.80 -29.85
N CYS A 552 -11.34 -11.93 -31.17
CA CYS A 552 -10.05 -12.01 -31.84
C CYS A 552 -10.05 -11.21 -33.15
N ALA A 553 -9.09 -10.30 -33.28
CA ALA A 553 -8.71 -9.64 -34.52
C ALA A 553 -7.26 -10.00 -34.86
N TYR A 554 -6.92 -10.22 -36.12
CA TYR A 554 -5.56 -10.61 -36.51
C TYR A 554 -5.11 -10.03 -37.85
N SER A 555 -3.79 -9.90 -38.01
CA SER A 555 -3.15 -9.54 -39.27
C SER A 555 -1.71 -10.05 -39.35
N GLY A 556 -1.23 -10.32 -40.57
CA GLY A 556 0.19 -10.51 -40.86
C GLY A 556 0.97 -9.20 -40.99
N ASN A 557 0.28 -8.05 -40.93
CA ASN A 557 0.90 -6.72 -40.97
C ASN A 557 0.93 -6.13 -39.55
N ARG A 558 2.12 -6.10 -38.94
CA ARG A 558 2.34 -5.62 -37.57
C ARG A 558 1.86 -4.18 -37.35
N GLU A 559 2.24 -3.28 -38.24
CA GLU A 559 1.92 -1.86 -38.12
C GLU A 559 0.41 -1.63 -38.23
N ALA A 560 -0.26 -2.33 -39.15
CA ALA A 560 -1.71 -2.30 -39.27
C ALA A 560 -2.41 -2.82 -38.01
N MET A 561 -1.91 -3.91 -37.43
CA MET A 561 -2.50 -4.50 -36.21
C MET A 561 -2.32 -3.58 -35.00
N GLN A 562 -1.15 -2.94 -34.86
CA GLN A 562 -0.88 -1.96 -33.81
C GLN A 562 -1.78 -0.72 -33.94
N ASN A 563 -1.91 -0.17 -35.15
CA ASN A 563 -2.79 0.98 -35.40
C ASN A 563 -4.25 0.67 -35.11
N PHE A 564 -4.72 -0.52 -35.54
CA PHE A 564 -6.06 -0.98 -35.24
C PHE A 564 -6.28 -1.13 -33.73
N ALA A 565 -5.34 -1.77 -33.02
CA ALA A 565 -5.49 -2.04 -31.59
C ALA A 565 -5.59 -0.76 -30.75
N ILE A 566 -4.74 0.24 -31.04
CA ILE A 566 -4.80 1.54 -30.35
C ILE A 566 -6.10 2.26 -30.69
N GLY A 567 -6.43 2.39 -31.98
CA GLY A 567 -7.61 3.15 -32.37
C GLY A 567 -8.92 2.53 -31.91
N PHE A 568 -9.00 1.19 -31.93
CA PHE A 568 -10.18 0.50 -31.44
C PHE A 568 -10.30 0.62 -29.92
N LYS A 569 -9.18 0.52 -29.19
CA LYS A 569 -9.16 0.81 -27.75
C LYS A 569 -9.63 2.22 -27.44
N ASP A 570 -9.11 3.23 -28.13
CA ASP A 570 -9.50 4.63 -27.92
C ASP A 570 -11.00 4.83 -28.19
N ALA A 571 -11.55 4.19 -29.22
CA ALA A 571 -12.98 4.21 -29.51
C ALA A 571 -13.82 3.49 -28.44
N CYS A 572 -13.28 2.46 -27.77
CA CYS A 572 -13.93 1.81 -26.64
C CYS A 572 -13.94 2.72 -25.40
N GLU A 573 -12.89 3.50 -25.15
CA GLU A 573 -12.83 4.38 -23.97
C GLU A 573 -13.74 5.61 -24.06
N ASP A 574 -14.06 6.06 -25.26
CA ASP A 574 -15.09 7.09 -25.46
C ASP A 574 -16.49 6.46 -25.51
N ASP A 575 -17.22 6.52 -24.39
CA ASP A 575 -18.55 5.94 -24.25
C ASP A 575 -19.56 6.43 -25.32
N ALA A 576 -19.45 7.67 -25.79
CA ALA A 576 -20.36 8.18 -26.81
C ALA A 576 -20.05 7.57 -28.17
N VAL A 577 -18.76 7.45 -28.51
CA VAL A 577 -18.30 6.80 -29.74
C VAL A 577 -18.63 5.30 -29.70
N PHE A 578 -18.34 4.62 -28.59
CA PHE A 578 -18.60 3.19 -28.45
C PHE A 578 -20.09 2.87 -28.57
N ARG A 579 -20.96 3.63 -27.91
CA ARG A 579 -22.42 3.45 -28.02
C ARG A 579 -22.94 3.73 -29.43
N ASP A 580 -22.38 4.73 -30.11
CA ASP A 580 -22.72 5.05 -31.51
C ASP A 580 -22.34 3.91 -32.46
N LEU A 581 -21.11 3.38 -32.34
CA LEU A 581 -20.66 2.20 -33.09
C LEU A 581 -21.52 0.98 -32.77
N PHE A 582 -21.75 0.72 -31.48
CA PHE A 582 -22.56 -0.41 -31.02
C PHE A 582 -24.02 -0.32 -31.51
N SER A 583 -24.59 0.88 -31.68
CA SER A 583 -25.95 1.04 -32.22
C SER A 583 -26.10 0.56 -33.67
N ARG A 584 -25.00 0.43 -34.41
CA ARG A 584 -24.95 -0.06 -35.81
C ARG A 584 -24.39 -1.47 -35.94
N ALA A 585 -23.93 -2.07 -34.84
CA ALA A 585 -23.54 -3.47 -34.81
C ALA A 585 -24.78 -4.34 -35.08
N GLU A 586 -24.60 -5.33 -35.97
CA GLU A 586 -25.61 -6.33 -36.33
C GLU A 586 -25.18 -7.70 -35.76
N LEU A 587 -26.14 -8.49 -35.30
CA LEU A 587 -25.88 -9.89 -34.92
C LEU A 587 -25.65 -10.70 -36.20
N ASP A 588 -24.63 -11.56 -36.18
CA ASP A 588 -24.29 -12.46 -37.29
C ASP A 588 -25.21 -13.70 -37.33
#